data_AF-A0A0U5BLU9-F1
#
_entry.id   AF-A0A0U5BLU9-F1
#
_cell.length_a   1.000
_cell.length_b   1.000
_cell.length_c   1.000
_cell.angle_alpha   90.00
_cell.angle_beta   90.00
_cell.angle_gamma   90.00
#
_symmetry.space_group_name_H-M   'P 1'
#
loop_
_entity.id
_entity.type
_entity.pdbx_description
1 polymer ?
#
loop_
_entity_poly.entity_id
_entity_poly.type
_entity_poly.pdbx_seq_one_letter_code
_entity_poly.pdbx_strand_id
1 'polypeptide(L)'
;MTRRPVRAAGALAAAALLAALSACAPTVALEPAEDANAVACAEISVRLPDEMLGLERRTTNAQATAAWGNPTGVIYRCGLPPIGATDLPCFTVEGVDWLLDESNAPQFVFLSYGRAPVTEIIVDPDVAGVAGVDVLRALGPAVSAVEATQQCLAATDVLTGGQIAPPSEGDEPEPSEGDEPEPSESDEPADE
;
A
#
# COMPACT_ATOMS: atom_id res chain seq x y z
N MET A 1 -14.28 -66.69 -3.62
CA MET A 1 -13.24 -65.86 -2.96
C MET A 1 -13.50 -64.38 -3.23
N THR A 2 -14.33 -63.74 -2.42
CA THR A 2 -14.70 -62.31 -2.53
C THR A 2 -13.88 -61.48 -1.54
N ARG A 3 -12.58 -61.28 -1.83
CA ARG A 3 -11.68 -60.38 -1.09
C ARG A 3 -11.34 -59.16 -1.93
N ARG A 4 -12.30 -58.25 -2.15
CA ARG A 4 -12.07 -56.99 -2.90
C ARG A 4 -12.63 -55.68 -2.32
N PRO A 5 -13.60 -55.63 -1.38
CA PRO A 5 -14.16 -54.33 -0.96
C PRO A 5 -13.26 -53.56 0.04
N VAL A 6 -12.48 -54.26 0.87
CA VAL A 6 -11.69 -53.63 1.96
C VAL A 6 -10.52 -52.79 1.43
N ARG A 7 -9.89 -53.20 0.32
CA ARG A 7 -8.75 -52.47 -0.26
C ARG A 7 -9.15 -51.16 -0.94
N ALA A 8 -10.33 -51.12 -1.55
CA ALA A 8 -10.87 -49.90 -2.17
C ALA A 8 -11.29 -48.86 -1.12
N ALA A 9 -11.88 -49.30 -0.01
CA ALA A 9 -12.25 -48.43 1.11
C ALA A 9 -11.01 -47.78 1.78
N GLY A 10 -9.92 -48.53 1.96
CA GLY A 10 -8.68 -47.98 2.52
C GLY A 10 -8.00 -46.93 1.64
N ALA A 11 -8.03 -47.11 0.31
CA ALA A 11 -7.44 -46.15 -0.63
C ALA A 11 -8.23 -44.83 -0.68
N LEU A 12 -9.57 -44.89 -0.65
CA LEU A 12 -10.42 -43.70 -0.60
C LEU A 12 -10.25 -42.93 0.72
N ALA A 13 -10.17 -43.63 1.85
CA ALA A 13 -9.92 -43.00 3.15
C ALA A 13 -8.54 -42.34 3.20
N ALA A 14 -7.50 -42.98 2.66
CA ALA A 14 -6.15 -42.40 2.59
C ALA A 14 -6.09 -41.17 1.67
N ALA A 15 -6.75 -41.21 0.51
CA ALA A 15 -6.82 -40.07 -0.41
C ALA A 15 -7.59 -38.89 0.20
N ALA A 16 -8.71 -39.16 0.89
CA ALA A 16 -9.45 -38.13 1.62
C ALA A 16 -8.63 -37.51 2.76
N LEU A 17 -7.86 -38.34 3.48
CA LEU A 17 -6.98 -37.86 4.56
C LEU A 17 -5.83 -37.01 3.99
N LEU A 18 -5.19 -37.43 2.90
CA LEU A 18 -4.14 -36.65 2.24
C LEU A 18 -4.66 -35.32 1.68
N ALA A 19 -5.86 -35.32 1.08
CA ALA A 19 -6.52 -34.10 0.62
C ALA A 19 -6.88 -33.15 1.78
N ALA A 20 -7.29 -33.70 2.92
CA ALA A 20 -7.56 -32.92 4.13
C ALA A 20 -6.28 -32.32 4.73
N LEU A 21 -5.13 -33.02 4.64
CA LEU A 21 -3.84 -32.48 5.11
C LEU A 21 -3.27 -31.40 4.19
N SER A 22 -3.54 -31.45 2.87
CA SER A 22 -3.11 -30.40 1.94
C SER A 22 -3.95 -29.13 1.98
N ALA A 23 -5.07 -29.13 2.71
CA ALA A 23 -5.98 -27.98 2.79
C ALA A 23 -5.51 -26.90 3.78
N CYS A 24 -4.52 -27.19 4.65
CA CYS A 24 -3.98 -26.19 5.56
C CYS A 24 -2.95 -25.32 4.84
N ALA A 25 -3.34 -24.09 4.47
CA ALA A 25 -2.39 -23.10 4.02
C ALA A 25 -1.42 -22.72 5.17
N PRO A 26 -0.11 -22.58 4.89
CA PRO A 26 0.87 -22.24 5.93
C PRO A 26 0.60 -20.83 6.49
N THR A 27 0.73 -20.71 7.81
CA THR A 27 0.68 -19.42 8.51
C THR A 27 2.00 -18.67 8.31
N VAL A 28 1.92 -17.39 7.99
CA VAL A 28 3.07 -16.49 7.93
C VAL A 28 3.45 -16.09 9.36
N ALA A 29 4.66 -16.45 9.78
CA ALA A 29 5.18 -16.09 11.08
C ALA A 29 5.66 -14.63 11.05
N LEU A 30 5.10 -13.80 11.92
CA LEU A 30 5.45 -12.38 12.08
C LEU A 30 5.54 -12.04 13.57
N GLU A 31 6.21 -10.94 13.87
CA GLU A 31 6.24 -10.33 15.20
C GLU A 31 5.27 -9.16 15.28
N PRO A 32 4.49 -9.02 16.37
CA PRO A 32 3.68 -7.84 16.60
C PRO A 32 4.58 -6.62 16.86
N ALA A 33 4.11 -5.43 16.50
CA ALA A 33 4.73 -4.19 16.92
C ALA A 33 4.41 -3.87 18.40
N GLU A 34 5.10 -2.89 18.97
CA GLU A 34 5.02 -2.53 20.40
C GLU A 34 3.58 -2.21 20.84
N ASP A 35 2.86 -1.42 20.04
CA ASP A 35 1.48 -1.00 20.31
C ASP A 35 0.45 -1.73 19.42
N ALA A 36 0.72 -2.98 19.03
CA ALA A 36 -0.15 -3.75 18.14
C ALA A 36 -1.59 -3.96 18.68
N ASN A 37 -1.79 -3.84 20.01
CA ASN A 37 -3.09 -3.94 20.66
C ASN A 37 -3.84 -2.60 20.77
N ALA A 38 -3.34 -1.52 20.16
CA ALA A 38 -4.01 -0.23 20.14
C ALA A 38 -5.37 -0.30 19.43
N VAL A 39 -6.36 0.44 19.94
CA VAL A 39 -7.71 0.51 19.34
C VAL A 39 -7.67 0.99 17.89
N ALA A 40 -6.79 1.94 17.58
CA ALA A 40 -6.56 2.44 16.23
C ALA A 40 -6.09 1.33 15.26
N CYS A 41 -5.24 0.40 15.71
CA CYS A 41 -4.84 -0.74 14.87
C CYS A 41 -5.99 -1.73 14.65
N ALA A 42 -6.91 -1.88 15.61
CA ALA A 42 -8.12 -2.68 15.41
C ALA A 42 -9.02 -2.04 14.34
N GLU A 43 -9.20 -0.71 14.36
CA GLU A 43 -9.95 0.02 13.34
C GLU A 43 -9.36 -0.18 11.93
N ILE A 44 -8.02 -0.13 11.79
CA ILE A 44 -7.40 -0.40 10.49
C ILE A 44 -7.59 -1.88 10.10
N SER A 45 -7.34 -2.81 11.02
CA SER A 45 -7.35 -4.26 10.77
C SER A 45 -8.69 -4.77 10.26
N VAL A 46 -9.81 -4.27 10.80
CA VAL A 46 -11.16 -4.69 10.38
C VAL A 46 -11.54 -4.19 8.98
N ARG A 47 -10.79 -3.23 8.43
CA ARG A 47 -10.98 -2.66 7.09
C ARG A 47 -9.99 -3.25 6.07
N LEU A 48 -9.07 -4.12 6.49
CA LEU A 48 -8.10 -4.73 5.58
C LEU A 48 -8.81 -5.69 4.60
N PRO A 49 -8.48 -5.63 3.30
CA PRO A 49 -9.11 -6.48 2.31
C PRO A 49 -8.66 -7.95 2.46
N ASP A 50 -9.53 -8.87 2.06
CA ASP A 50 -9.20 -10.30 1.93
C ASP A 50 -8.35 -10.59 0.68
N GLU A 51 -8.43 -9.73 -0.34
CA GLU A 51 -7.65 -9.81 -1.57
C GLU A 51 -7.34 -8.40 -2.07
N MET A 52 -6.14 -8.18 -2.59
CA MET A 52 -5.77 -6.93 -3.24
C MET A 52 -4.77 -7.19 -4.36
N LEU A 53 -4.96 -6.54 -5.53
CA LEU A 53 -4.07 -6.64 -6.68
C LEU A 53 -3.82 -8.09 -7.15
N GLY A 54 -4.81 -8.98 -7.01
CA GLY A 54 -4.68 -10.42 -7.30
C GLY A 54 -3.89 -11.22 -6.26
N LEU A 55 -3.51 -10.60 -5.14
CA LEU A 55 -2.83 -11.25 -4.02
C LEU A 55 -3.85 -11.62 -2.95
N GLU A 56 -3.99 -12.93 -2.69
CA GLU A 56 -4.84 -13.44 -1.61
C GLU A 56 -4.20 -13.20 -0.24
N ARG A 57 -5.01 -12.83 0.75
CA ARG A 57 -4.56 -12.69 2.14
C ARG A 57 -4.17 -14.04 2.74
N ARG A 58 -3.10 -14.02 3.52
CA ARG A 58 -2.55 -15.15 4.27
C ARG A 58 -2.90 -15.03 5.75
N THR A 59 -3.01 -16.17 6.42
CA THR A 59 -3.11 -16.22 7.88
C THR A 59 -1.77 -15.83 8.49
N THR A 60 -1.79 -14.93 9.47
CA THR A 60 -0.63 -14.54 10.29
C THR A 60 -0.82 -15.00 11.74
N ASN A 61 0.25 -15.02 12.54
CA ASN A 61 0.21 -15.44 13.95
C ASN A 61 0.43 -14.27 14.95
N ALA A 62 0.52 -13.03 14.48
CA ALA A 62 0.73 -11.85 15.30
C ALA A 62 -0.44 -10.86 15.22
N GLN A 63 -0.68 -10.13 16.31
CA GLN A 63 -1.71 -9.10 16.39
C GLN A 63 -1.42 -7.93 15.46
N ALA A 64 -2.47 -7.32 14.90
CA ALA A 64 -2.38 -6.20 13.97
C ALA A 64 -1.38 -6.44 12.83
N THR A 65 -1.37 -7.67 12.29
CA THR A 65 -0.56 -8.05 11.14
C THR A 65 -1.41 -8.69 10.07
N ALA A 66 -1.00 -8.51 8.81
CA ALA A 66 -1.58 -9.19 7.66
C ALA A 66 -0.49 -9.42 6.61
N ALA A 67 -0.71 -10.37 5.71
CA ALA A 67 0.21 -10.70 4.65
C ALA A 67 -0.56 -11.09 3.39
N TRP A 68 -0.04 -10.79 2.21
CA TRP A 68 -0.67 -11.15 0.94
C TRP A 68 0.33 -11.80 -0.03
N GLY A 69 -0.18 -12.71 -0.86
CA GLY A 69 0.57 -13.45 -1.86
C GLY A 69 0.93 -14.88 -1.45
N ASN A 70 1.38 -15.69 -2.41
CA ASN A 70 1.99 -17.01 -2.18
C ASN A 70 3.02 -17.32 -3.29
N PRO A 71 4.32 -17.07 -3.07
CA PRO A 71 4.98 -16.60 -1.84
C PRO A 71 4.52 -15.20 -1.36
N THR A 72 4.67 -14.93 -0.06
CA THR A 72 4.28 -13.63 0.55
C THR A 72 5.13 -12.50 -0.04
N GLY A 73 4.47 -11.53 -0.68
CA GLY A 73 5.14 -10.36 -1.26
C GLY A 73 4.76 -9.03 -0.60
N VAL A 74 3.70 -9.02 0.21
CA VAL A 74 3.26 -7.82 0.96
C VAL A 74 3.00 -8.19 2.41
N ILE A 75 3.52 -7.40 3.35
CA ILE A 75 3.28 -7.52 4.79
C ILE A 75 2.76 -6.20 5.32
N TYR A 76 1.75 -6.26 6.19
CA TYR A 76 1.22 -5.16 6.97
C TYR A 76 1.51 -5.40 8.45
N ARG A 77 1.92 -4.34 9.16
CA ARG A 77 2.11 -4.35 10.60
C ARG A 77 1.71 -2.99 11.18
N CYS A 78 0.83 -2.96 12.18
CA CYS A 78 0.45 -1.71 12.88
C CYS A 78 0.87 -1.75 14.34
N GLY A 79 1.18 -0.58 14.89
CA GLY A 79 1.59 -0.42 16.29
C GLY A 79 3.03 0.03 16.46
N LEU A 80 3.65 0.59 15.41
CA LEU A 80 4.99 1.16 15.51
C LEU A 80 4.93 2.52 16.22
N PRO A 81 6.01 2.92 16.92
CA PRO A 81 6.06 4.20 17.59
C PRO A 81 5.96 5.38 16.60
N PRO A 82 5.41 6.53 17.01
CA PRO A 82 5.34 7.72 16.17
C PRO A 82 6.71 8.16 15.65
N ILE A 83 6.77 8.55 14.38
CA ILE A 83 7.98 9.03 13.72
C ILE A 83 8.04 10.56 13.82
N GLY A 84 9.18 11.07 14.29
CA GLY A 84 9.48 12.51 14.33
C GLY A 84 10.14 12.99 13.03
N ALA A 85 11.02 13.98 13.14
CA ALA A 85 11.83 14.43 12.02
C ALA A 85 12.72 13.30 11.48
N THR A 86 12.76 13.15 10.16
CA THR A 86 13.41 12.05 9.45
C THR A 86 13.91 12.52 8.09
N ASP A 87 14.93 11.85 7.57
CA ASP A 87 15.50 12.08 6.23
C ASP A 87 14.88 11.17 5.16
N LEU A 88 13.94 10.30 5.54
CA LEU A 88 13.25 9.43 4.58
C LEU A 88 12.37 10.25 3.61
N PRO A 89 12.34 9.88 2.31
CA PRO A 89 11.41 10.48 1.36
C PRO A 89 9.96 10.42 1.85
N CYS A 90 9.29 11.58 1.89
CA CYS A 90 7.89 11.73 2.30
C CYS A 90 7.03 12.02 1.08
N PHE A 91 5.94 11.28 0.90
CA PHE A 91 5.01 11.46 -0.22
C PHE A 91 3.59 11.03 0.14
N THR A 92 2.60 11.58 -0.56
CA THR A 92 1.18 11.33 -0.31
C THR A 92 0.62 10.35 -1.33
N VAL A 93 -0.14 9.36 -0.87
CA VAL A 93 -0.95 8.46 -1.72
C VAL A 93 -2.35 8.37 -1.13
N GLU A 94 -3.37 8.72 -1.91
CA GLU A 94 -4.79 8.67 -1.49
C GLU A 94 -5.06 9.38 -0.14
N GLY A 95 -4.44 10.54 0.08
CA GLY A 95 -4.61 11.32 1.32
C GLY A 95 -3.94 10.74 2.57
N VAL A 96 -3.12 9.70 2.41
CA VAL A 96 -2.24 9.19 3.46
C VAL A 96 -0.80 9.53 3.11
N ASP A 97 -0.09 10.13 4.06
CA ASP A 97 1.33 10.43 3.93
C ASP A 97 2.15 9.22 4.34
N TRP A 98 3.20 8.95 3.56
CA TRP A 98 4.06 7.80 3.69
C TRP A 98 5.52 8.23 3.67
N LEU A 99 6.31 7.60 4.53
CA LEU A 99 7.77 7.61 4.44
C LEU A 99 8.23 6.33 3.75
N LEU A 100 9.15 6.45 2.80
CA LEU A 100 9.75 5.30 2.13
C LEU A 100 11.16 5.05 2.67
N ASP A 101 11.38 3.84 3.18
CA ASP A 101 12.70 3.30 3.51
C ASP A 101 13.10 2.24 2.48
N GLU A 102 14.18 2.53 1.74
CA GLU A 102 14.76 1.70 0.68
C GLU A 102 16.04 0.98 1.12
N SER A 103 16.40 1.06 2.41
CA SER A 103 17.65 0.49 2.93
C SER A 103 17.78 -1.02 2.75
N ASN A 104 16.65 -1.72 2.60
CA ASN A 104 16.55 -3.16 2.41
C ASN A 104 16.13 -3.56 0.98
N ALA A 105 16.29 -2.66 -0.01
CA ALA A 105 15.97 -2.95 -1.41
C ALA A 105 16.56 -4.32 -1.86
N PRO A 106 15.79 -5.15 -2.60
CA PRO A 106 14.53 -4.85 -3.28
C PRO A 106 13.27 -4.86 -2.40
N GLN A 107 13.39 -5.08 -1.08
CA GLN A 107 12.27 -4.99 -0.15
C GLN A 107 12.10 -3.54 0.33
N PHE A 108 10.99 -2.91 -0.05
CA PHE A 108 10.67 -1.52 0.31
C PHE A 108 9.77 -1.48 1.54
N VAL A 109 10.04 -0.55 2.45
CA VAL A 109 9.24 -0.34 3.67
C VAL A 109 8.58 1.03 3.61
N PHE A 110 7.26 1.05 3.77
CA PHE A 110 6.45 2.26 3.80
C PHE A 110 5.89 2.45 5.20
N LEU A 111 6.10 3.62 5.79
CA LEU A 111 5.64 3.95 7.14
C LEU A 111 4.62 5.08 7.05
N SER A 112 3.43 4.90 7.63
CA SER A 112 2.42 5.96 7.66
C SER A 112 2.94 7.15 8.48
N TYR A 113 2.99 8.33 7.88
CA TYR A 113 3.43 9.54 8.54
C TYR A 113 2.27 10.31 9.16
N GLY A 114 2.53 10.94 10.31
CA GLY A 114 1.55 11.77 11.01
C GLY A 114 0.37 11.02 11.62
N ARG A 115 0.34 9.68 11.60
CA ARG A 115 -0.70 8.86 12.24
C ARG A 115 -0.10 8.05 13.38
N ALA A 116 -0.87 7.89 14.45
CA ALA A 116 -0.43 7.17 15.64
C ALA A 116 -1.49 6.12 16.05
N PRO A 117 -1.11 4.83 16.16
CA PRO A 117 0.21 4.26 15.89
C PRO A 117 0.62 4.28 14.41
N VAL A 118 1.91 4.09 14.15
CA VAL A 118 2.43 3.98 12.79
C VAL A 118 2.09 2.60 12.21
N THR A 119 1.63 2.62 10.97
CA THR A 119 1.43 1.46 10.12
C THR A 119 2.63 1.29 9.20
N GLU A 120 3.17 0.08 9.14
CA GLU A 120 4.26 -0.34 8.28
C GLU A 120 3.72 -1.29 7.20
N ILE A 121 4.03 -0.98 5.94
CA ILE A 121 3.78 -1.83 4.79
C ILE A 121 5.12 -2.21 4.18
N ILE A 122 5.39 -3.50 4.10
CA ILE A 122 6.59 -4.02 3.46
C ILE A 122 6.19 -4.65 2.14
N VAL A 123 6.85 -4.26 1.05
CA VAL A 123 6.58 -4.78 -0.29
C VAL A 123 7.86 -5.27 -0.92
N ASP A 124 7.86 -6.51 -1.36
CA ASP A 124 8.85 -7.05 -2.29
C ASP A 124 8.20 -7.15 -3.68
N PRO A 125 8.48 -6.21 -4.60
CA PRO A 125 7.84 -6.17 -5.92
C PRO A 125 8.28 -7.33 -6.82
N ASP A 126 9.46 -7.90 -6.59
CA ASP A 126 9.95 -9.05 -7.36
C ASP A 126 9.16 -10.32 -7.00
N VAL A 127 8.70 -10.41 -5.75
CA VAL A 127 7.86 -11.50 -5.25
C VAL A 127 6.38 -11.25 -5.50
N ALA A 128 5.91 -10.02 -5.27
CA ALA A 128 4.50 -9.66 -5.33
C ALA A 128 4.01 -9.43 -6.78
N GLY A 129 4.90 -9.05 -7.70
CA GLY A 129 4.54 -8.69 -9.08
C GLY A 129 3.72 -7.41 -9.19
N VAL A 130 3.71 -6.57 -8.16
CA VAL A 130 2.92 -5.32 -8.06
C VAL A 130 3.79 -4.19 -7.50
N ALA A 131 3.48 -2.95 -7.88
CA ALA A 131 4.22 -1.79 -7.39
C ALA A 131 3.77 -1.40 -5.97
N GLY A 132 4.71 -0.91 -5.15
CA GLY A 132 4.41 -0.46 -3.79
C GLY A 132 3.32 0.61 -3.72
N VAL A 133 3.30 1.56 -4.66
CA VAL A 133 2.27 2.61 -4.72
C VAL A 133 0.85 2.06 -4.94
N ASP A 134 0.70 0.95 -5.67
CA ASP A 134 -0.60 0.31 -5.87
C ASP A 134 -1.06 -0.39 -4.60
N VAL A 135 -0.12 -0.99 -3.86
CA VAL A 135 -0.38 -1.56 -2.52
C VAL A 135 -0.85 -0.47 -1.56
N LEU A 136 -0.16 0.69 -1.54
CA LEU A 136 -0.55 1.83 -0.72
C LEU A 136 -1.93 2.36 -1.08
N ARG A 137 -2.26 2.46 -2.38
CA ARG A 137 -3.61 2.85 -2.82
C ARG A 137 -4.69 1.88 -2.35
N ALA A 138 -4.43 0.57 -2.43
CA ALA A 138 -5.38 -0.44 -1.99
C ALA A 138 -5.60 -0.45 -0.46
N LEU A 139 -4.55 -0.13 0.32
CA LEU A 139 -4.62 -0.09 1.79
C LEU A 139 -4.98 1.29 2.35
N GLY A 140 -4.87 2.35 1.55
CA GLY A 140 -5.16 3.74 1.92
C GLY A 140 -6.51 3.92 2.64
N PRO A 141 -7.63 3.36 2.14
CA PRO A 141 -8.92 3.47 2.81
C PRO A 141 -8.97 2.85 4.22
N ALA A 142 -8.17 1.82 4.51
CA ALA A 142 -8.09 1.23 5.84
C ALA A 142 -7.24 2.09 6.77
N VAL A 143 -6.09 2.57 6.28
CA VAL A 143 -5.13 3.38 7.05
C VAL A 143 -5.66 4.78 7.33
N SER A 144 -6.47 5.34 6.44
CA SER A 144 -7.08 6.67 6.60
C SER A 144 -8.08 6.76 7.76
N ALA A 145 -8.51 5.62 8.31
CA ALA A 145 -9.39 5.55 9.48
C ALA A 145 -8.79 6.15 10.76
N VAL A 146 -7.46 6.26 10.84
CA VAL A 146 -6.75 6.89 11.97
C VAL A 146 -6.34 8.29 11.58
N GLU A 147 -6.94 9.33 12.15
CA GLU A 147 -6.70 10.73 11.73
C GLU A 147 -5.20 11.13 11.70
N ALA A 148 -4.86 11.96 10.72
CA ALA A 148 -3.52 12.53 10.59
C ALA A 148 -3.34 13.75 11.50
N THR A 149 -2.19 13.82 12.15
CA THR A 149 -1.74 14.89 13.05
C THR A 149 -0.52 15.63 12.51
N GLN A 150 0.15 15.07 11.50
CA GLN A 150 1.24 15.67 10.75
C GLN A 150 1.09 15.30 9.27
N GLN A 151 1.79 16.02 8.39
CA GLN A 151 1.74 15.77 6.96
C GLN A 151 3.11 15.97 6.28
N CYS A 152 3.28 15.39 5.09
CA CYS A 152 4.40 15.75 4.24
C CYS A 152 4.30 17.23 3.83
N LEU A 153 5.44 17.93 3.77
CA LEU A 153 5.50 19.34 3.37
C LEU A 153 6.49 19.51 2.21
N ALA A 154 6.04 20.20 1.17
CA ALA A 154 6.89 20.79 0.15
C ALA A 154 7.25 22.24 0.53
N ALA A 155 8.32 22.77 -0.08
CA ALA A 155 8.73 24.16 0.15
C ALA A 155 7.62 25.16 -0.18
N THR A 156 6.79 24.87 -1.19
CA THR A 156 5.63 25.67 -1.60
C THR A 156 4.55 25.75 -0.52
N ASP A 157 4.34 24.69 0.26
CA ASP A 157 3.31 24.65 1.29
C ASP A 157 3.63 25.65 2.42
N VAL A 158 4.91 25.80 2.72
CA VAL A 158 5.41 26.69 3.77
C VAL A 158 5.57 28.13 3.26
N LEU A 159 6.08 28.30 2.05
CA LEU A 159 6.52 29.60 1.54
C LEU A 159 5.42 30.37 0.78
N THR A 160 4.31 29.72 0.40
CA THR A 160 3.21 30.35 -0.35
C THR A 160 1.88 30.38 0.43
N GLY A 161 1.90 30.01 1.73
CA GLY A 161 0.75 30.18 2.63
C GLY A 161 -0.28 29.05 2.60
N GLY A 162 0.18 27.79 2.57
CA GLY A 162 -0.64 26.58 2.41
C GLY A 162 -1.87 26.55 3.32
N GLN A 163 -3.05 26.54 2.70
CA GLN A 163 -4.31 26.32 3.40
C GLN A 163 -4.61 24.83 3.37
N ILE A 164 -4.82 24.24 4.55
CA ILE A 164 -5.31 22.87 4.67
C ILE A 164 -6.81 22.91 4.37
N ALA A 165 -7.17 22.63 3.12
CA ALA A 165 -8.53 22.25 2.75
C ALA A 165 -8.46 21.13 1.71
N PRO A 166 -9.31 20.08 1.81
CA PRO A 166 -9.42 19.08 0.75
C PRO A 166 -9.81 19.77 -0.57
N PRO A 167 -9.34 19.29 -1.73
CA PRO A 167 -9.73 19.87 -3.01
C PRO A 167 -11.24 19.72 -3.19
N SER A 168 -11.97 20.84 -3.19
CA SER A 168 -13.32 20.89 -3.72
C SER A 168 -13.24 20.76 -5.24
N GLU A 169 -13.87 19.72 -5.79
CA GLU A 169 -14.09 19.55 -7.22
C GLU A 169 -14.77 20.83 -7.78
N GLY A 170 -14.03 21.69 -8.48
CA GLY A 170 -14.56 22.95 -8.98
C GLY A 170 -13.59 23.90 -9.69
N ASP A 171 -12.27 23.74 -9.54
CA ASP A 171 -11.29 24.56 -10.26
C ASP A 171 -10.91 23.94 -11.62
N GLU A 172 -11.82 24.03 -12.59
CA GLU A 172 -11.47 23.96 -14.01
C GLU A 172 -10.91 25.32 -14.44
N PRO A 173 -9.66 25.43 -14.92
CA PRO A 173 -9.15 26.69 -15.42
C PRO A 173 -9.80 27.01 -16.78
N GLU A 174 -10.48 28.16 -16.86
CA GLU A 174 -11.00 28.69 -18.12
C GLU A 174 -9.86 28.97 -19.11
N PRO A 175 -10.03 28.67 -20.41
CA PRO A 175 -8.99 28.94 -21.40
C PRO A 175 -8.92 30.44 -21.71
N SER A 176 -7.74 31.02 -21.54
CA SER A 176 -7.47 32.41 -21.94
C SER A 176 -7.42 32.52 -23.47
N GLU A 177 -8.37 33.27 -24.03
CA GLU A 177 -8.32 33.78 -25.41
C GLU A 177 -7.17 34.80 -25.56
N GLY A 178 -6.42 34.67 -26.66
CA GLY A 178 -5.67 35.80 -27.24
C GLY A 178 -4.17 35.57 -27.41
N ASP A 179 -3.77 35.12 -28.59
CA ASP A 179 -2.52 35.60 -29.21
C ASP A 179 -2.73 35.61 -30.73
N GLU A 180 -2.98 36.81 -31.25
CA GLU A 180 -3.18 37.13 -32.67
C GLU A 180 -1.78 37.37 -33.28
N PRO A 181 -1.37 36.71 -34.37
CA PRO A 181 -0.02 36.89 -34.89
C PRO A 181 0.12 38.20 -35.68
N GLU A 182 1.12 39.01 -35.32
CA GLU A 182 1.50 40.23 -36.04
C GLU A 182 2.06 39.92 -37.46
N PRO A 183 1.82 40.79 -38.45
CA PRO A 183 2.24 40.55 -39.83
C PRO A 183 3.73 40.87 -40.07
N SER A 184 4.38 39.98 -40.82
CA SER A 184 5.73 40.16 -41.35
C SER A 184 5.74 41.12 -42.55
N GLU A 185 6.28 42.32 -42.37
CA GLU A 185 6.69 43.21 -43.46
C GLU A 185 8.16 43.61 -43.29
N SER A 186 9.01 43.12 -44.19
CA SER A 186 10.10 43.91 -44.80
C SER A 186 10.76 43.08 -45.92
N ASP A 187 10.17 43.20 -47.12
CA ASP A 187 10.93 43.21 -48.37
C ASP A 187 11.99 44.33 -48.32
N GLU A 188 13.17 44.08 -48.89
CA GLU A 188 13.88 44.87 -49.94
C GLU A 188 15.42 44.66 -49.94
N PRO A 189 16.17 44.95 -51.05
CA PRO A 189 16.60 43.91 -51.99
C PRO A 189 18.12 43.89 -52.32
N ALA A 190 18.44 43.00 -53.27
CA ALA A 190 19.57 42.88 -54.23
C ALA A 190 20.75 43.89 -54.18
N ASP A 191 21.98 43.38 -54.29
CA ASP A 191 22.76 43.39 -55.54
C ASP A 191 24.18 42.76 -55.38
N GLU A 192 24.63 42.15 -56.48
CA GLU A 192 25.97 41.63 -56.86
C GLU A 192 26.53 40.31 -56.26
#